data_AF-A0A375YWH3-F1
#
_entry.id   AF-A0A375YWH3-F1
#
_cell.length_a   1.000
_cell.length_b   1.000
_cell.length_c   1.000
_cell.angle_alpha   90.00
_cell.angle_beta   90.00
_cell.angle_gamma   90.00
#
_symmetry.space_group_name_H-M   'P 1'
#
loop_
_entity.id
_entity.type
_entity.pdbx_description
1 polymer ?
#
loop_
_entity_poly.entity_id
_entity_poly.type
_entity_poly.pdbx_seq_one_letter_code
_entity_poly.pdbx_strand_id
1 'polypeptide(L)' 'MHVARDRSGRRRVSEIAMLRRADRQVRVATVWHADRGVADEITELRRLLSNRDAA' A
#
# COMPACT_ATOMS: atom_id res chain seq x y z
N MET A 1 -4.96 2.01 4.30
CA MET A 1 -5.57 0.73 3.87
C MET A 1 -7.02 1.00 3.56
N HIS A 2 -7.46 0.69 2.35
CA HIS A 2 -8.86 0.83 1.96
C HIS A 2 -9.53 -0.55 1.98
N VAL A 3 -10.77 -0.57 2.47
CA VAL A 3 -11.61 -1.77 2.57
C VAL A 3 -12.88 -1.50 1.80
N ALA A 4 -13.27 -2.44 0.94
CA ALA A 4 -14.52 -2.40 0.20
C ALA A 4 -15.35 -3.66 0.49
N ARG A 5 -16.61 -3.68 0.06
CA ARG A 5 -17.43 -4.90 0.08
C ARG A 5 -17.29 -5.61 -1.27
N ASP A 6 -17.03 -6.91 -1.24
CA ASP A 6 -17.09 -7.74 -2.44
C ASP A 6 -18.55 -8.03 -2.86
N ARG A 7 -18.73 -8.75 -3.98
CA ARG A 7 -20.06 -9.12 -4.49
C ARG A 7 -20.86 -10.02 -3.54
N SER A 8 -20.20 -10.67 -2.58
CA SER A 8 -20.84 -11.47 -1.52
C SER A 8 -21.22 -10.63 -0.28
N GLY A 9 -20.96 -9.32 -0.32
CA GLY A 9 -21.20 -8.38 0.78
C GLY A 9 -20.14 -8.40 1.87
N ARG A 10 -19.09 -9.22 1.72
CA ARG A 10 -18.01 -9.35 2.71
C ARG A 10 -17.01 -8.21 2.57
N ARG A 11 -16.56 -7.67 3.70
CA ARG A 11 -15.50 -6.65 3.72
C ARG A 11 -14.16 -7.28 3.39
N ARG A 12 -13.46 -6.74 2.40
CA ARG A 12 -12.11 -7.15 2.00
C ARG A 12 -11.24 -5.93 1.78
N VAL A 13 -9.93 -6.09 2.01
CA VAL A 13 -8.97 -5.05 1.64
C VAL A 13 -9.03 -4.88 0.13
N SER A 14 -9.32 -3.66 -0.32
CA SER A 14 -9.33 -3.30 -1.73
C SER A 14 -8.00 -2.69 -2.15
N GLU A 15 -7.31 -2.03 -1.22
CA GLU A 15 -6.05 -1.36 -1.50
C GLU A 15 -5.18 -1.23 -0.25
N ILE A 16 -3.88 -1.39 -0.45
CA ILE A 16 -2.85 -1.00 0.50
C ILE A 16 -2.01 0.07 -0.18
N ALA A 17 -1.89 1.23 0.48
CA ALA A 17 -1.05 2.32 0.04
C ALA A 17 -0.13 2.74 1.19
N MET A 18 1.09 3.08 0.85
CA MET A 18 2.05 3.69 1.76
C MET A 18 1.99 5.22 1.64
N LEU A 19 2.31 5.89 2.74
CA LEU A 19 2.53 7.32 2.75
C LEU A 19 4.03 7.58 2.61
N ARG A 20 4.41 8.40 1.65
CA ARG A 20 5.79 8.86 1.48
C ARG A 20 5.86 10.37 1.55
N ARG A 21 6.94 10.86 2.13
CA ARG A 21 7.24 12.29 2.11
C ARG A 21 7.79 12.67 0.73
N ALA A 22 7.22 13.69 0.13
CA ALA A 22 7.73 14.30 -1.09
C ALA A 22 7.80 15.81 -0.85
N ASP A 23 9.03 16.32 -0.74
CA ASP A 23 9.31 17.70 -0.34
C ASP A 23 8.62 18.08 0.98
N ARG A 24 7.63 18.98 0.91
CA ARG A 24 6.79 19.45 2.03
C ARG A 24 5.40 18.83 2.06
N GLN A 25 5.14 17.82 1.24
CA GLN A 25 3.85 17.15 1.12
C GLN A 25 3.96 15.67 1.45
N VAL A 26 2.82 15.08 1.81
CA VAL A 26 2.67 13.63 1.91
C VAL A 26 1.98 13.16 0.64
N ARG A 27 2.58 12.18 -0.04
CA ARG A 27 1.98 11.50 -1.17
C ARG A 27 1.54 10.10 -0.78
N VAL A 28 0.42 9.68 -1.33
CA VAL A 28 -0.09 8.32 -1.25
C VAL A 28 0.48 7.54 -2.44
N ALA A 29 1.06 6.38 -2.18
CA ALA A 29 1.59 5.48 -3.19
C ALA A 29 0.98 4.09 -2.98
N THR A 30 0.14 3.64 -3.91
CA THR A 30 -0.47 2.31 -3.87
C THR A 30 0.61 1.26 -4.04
N VAL A 31 0.65 0.27 -3.15
CA VAL A 31 1.61 -0.85 -3.22
C VAL A 31 0.93 -2.16 -3.59
N TRP A 32 -0.38 -2.23 -3.41
CA TRP A 32 -1.22 -3.37 -3.78
C TRP A 32 -2.67 -2.95 -3.96
N HIS A 33 -3.33 -3.48 -4.98
CA HIS A 33 -4.76 -3.31 -5.24
C HIS A 33 -5.42 -4.65 -5.55
N ALA A 34 -6.64 -4.89 -5.07
CA ALA A 34 -7.32 -6.18 -5.21
C ALA A 34 -7.47 -6.63 -6.67
N ASP A 35 -7.75 -5.70 -7.59
CA ASP A 35 -7.93 -6.02 -9.01
C ASP A 35 -6.62 -6.14 -9.82
N ARG A 36 -5.53 -5.54 -9.34
CA ARG A 36 -4.27 -5.43 -10.10
C ARG A 36 -3.10 -6.19 -9.47
N GLY A 37 -3.27 -6.62 -8.22
CA GLY A 37 -2.20 -7.20 -7.43
C GLY A 37 -1.18 -6.16 -6.97
N VAL A 38 0.09 -6.57 -6.93
CA VAL A 38 1.21 -5.75 -6.47
C VAL A 38 1.52 -4.64 -7.47
N ALA A 39 1.74 -3.43 -6.98
CA ALA A 39 2.14 -2.26 -7.79
C ALA A 39 3.66 -2.04 -7.74
N ASP A 40 4.19 -1.22 -8.63
CA ASP A 40 5.63 -0.98 -8.79
C ASP A 40 6.26 -0.40 -7.51
N GLU A 41 5.49 0.39 -6.77
CA GLU A 41 5.90 1.03 -5.51
C GLU A 41 6.15 0.02 -4.37
N ILE A 42 5.84 -1.27 -4.55
CA ILE A 42 6.14 -2.32 -3.58
C ILE A 42 7.63 -2.40 -3.23
N THR A 43 8.51 -2.07 -4.17
CA THR A 43 9.96 -2.14 -3.98
C THR A 43 10.41 -1.14 -2.92
N GLU A 44 9.83 0.06 -2.92
CA GLU A 44 10.11 1.06 -1.90
C GLU A 44 9.56 0.65 -0.53
N LEU A 45 8.36 0.07 -0.47
CA LEU A 45 7.82 -0.46 0.79
C LEU A 45 8.71 -1.58 1.36
N ARG A 46 9.17 -2.52 0.53
CA ARG A 46 10.09 -3.59 0.98
C ARG A 46 11.38 -3.02 1.55
N ARG A 47 11.97 -2.02 0.89
CA ARG A 47 13.16 -1.32 1.39
C ARG A 47 12.93 -0.68 2.76
N LEU A 48 11.78 -0.02 2.97
CA LEU A 48 11.44 0.58 4.26
C LEU A 48 11.29 -0.47 5.37
N LEU A 49 10.65 -1.60 5.08
CA LEU A 49 10.50 -2.69 6.04
C LEU A 49 11.85 -3.32 6.39
N SER A 50 12.70 -3.60 5.39
CA SER A 50 14.05 -4.12 5.63
C SER A 50 14.92 -3.18 6.46
N ASN A 51 14.83 -1.86 6.21
CA ASN A 51 15.57 -0.87 7.00
C ASN A 51 15.07 -0.77 8.45
N ARG A 52 13.77 -0.98 8.69
CA ARG A 52 13.21 -0.98 10.04
C ARG A 52 13.68 -2.18 10.84
N ASP A 53 13.69 -3.36 10.21
CA ASP A 53 14.06 -4.60 10.90
C ASP A 53 15.58 -4.69 11.17
N ALA A 54 16.38 -3.77 10.61
CA ALA A 54 17.82 -3.62 10.84
C ALA A 54 18.18 -2.57 11.91
N ALA A 55 17.20 -1.88 12.49
CA ALA A 55 17.36 -0.84 13.52
C ALA A 55 16.93 -1.34 14.90
#